data_AF-A0A2W4U628-F1
#
_entry.id   AF-A0A2W4U628-F1
#
_cell.length_a   1.000
_cell.length_b   1.000
_cell.length_c   1.000
_cell.angle_alpha   90.00
_cell.angle_beta   90.00
_cell.angle_gamma   90.00
#
_symmetry.space_group_name_H-M   'P 1'
#
loop_
_entity.id
_entity.type
_entity.pdbx_description
1 polymer ?
#
loop_
_entity_poly.entity_id
_entity_poly.type
_entity_poly.pdbx_seq_one_letter_code
_entity_poly.pdbx_strand_id
1 'polypeptide(L)'
;MAKVKKSESVPKTMQAKFDSITALTDDFAAKHLNDEYAQLIRFATAALCRKRPSPLASGRDYTWACGITHALGMVNFLFDPSQNPHISASELYEIFGVSASTGQAKSKKVRDTLKMSQLDPNWGLPSKMDSNPLIWMLEVGGFIMDIRSAPRELQEVALEKGLIPYIPGAQNELAEASTEKRTEGTADMLYVLNVGVLGGPMTDDFIEQNPVLYRTIEIKGSNTLADLHDIIFAAFDREEEHLYEFQLGGKMPNDPQAKRYGMPIPNDPDSPKDAAKATITSLKLRPEDIFGYWFDFGDDWWHQVDVAKVEPQAPKGKYPKIIKSVGDSPPQYADF
;
A
#
# COMPACT_ATOMS: atom_id res chain seq x y z
N MET A 1 2.81 9.93 -10.98
CA MET A 1 3.76 10.31 -12.07
C MET A 1 3.89 9.14 -13.04
N ALA A 2 4.00 9.37 -14.35
CA ALA A 2 4.17 8.27 -15.30
C ALA A 2 5.53 7.57 -15.09
N LYS A 3 5.51 6.23 -14.96
CA LYS A 3 6.69 5.40 -14.73
C LYS A 3 7.69 5.57 -15.88
N VAL A 4 8.96 5.83 -15.56
CA VAL A 4 10.01 5.91 -16.58
C VAL A 4 10.29 4.50 -17.10
N LYS A 5 9.91 4.20 -18.35
CA LYS A 5 10.23 2.93 -18.99
C LYS A 5 11.76 2.74 -19.03
N LYS A 6 12.26 1.75 -18.28
CA LYS A 6 13.68 1.40 -18.25
C LYS A 6 14.05 0.69 -19.55
N SER A 7 15.12 1.17 -20.18
CA SER A 7 15.63 0.64 -21.44
C SER A 7 17.05 1.15 -21.68
N GLU A 8 17.92 0.25 -22.11
CA GLU A 8 19.28 0.54 -22.59
C GLU A 8 19.31 0.93 -24.07
N SER A 9 18.17 0.94 -24.77
CA SER A 9 18.13 1.32 -26.19
C SER A 9 18.50 2.80 -26.37
N VAL A 10 19.51 3.07 -27.19
CA VAL A 10 20.01 4.42 -27.49
C VAL A 10 19.96 4.71 -29.00
N PRO A 11 19.90 5.99 -29.41
CA PRO A 11 20.09 6.34 -30.82
C PRO A 11 21.44 5.85 -31.33
N LYS A 12 21.51 5.36 -32.58
CA LYS A 12 22.75 4.85 -33.19
C LYS A 12 23.93 5.83 -33.08
N THR A 13 23.65 7.12 -33.22
CA THR A 13 24.66 8.19 -33.09
C THR A 13 25.25 8.33 -31.70
N MET A 14 24.58 7.82 -30.67
CA MET A 14 25.01 7.87 -29.28
C MET A 14 25.56 6.53 -28.78
N GLN A 15 25.55 5.46 -29.59
CA GLN A 15 25.94 4.11 -29.16
C GLN A 15 27.38 4.08 -28.62
N ALA A 16 28.34 4.62 -29.37
CA ALA A 16 29.74 4.65 -28.94
C ALA A 16 29.94 5.43 -27.61
N LYS A 17 29.15 6.49 -27.40
CA LYS A 17 29.20 7.29 -26.16
C LYS A 17 28.59 6.53 -24.99
N PHE A 18 27.48 5.83 -25.22
CA PHE A 18 26.85 4.96 -24.24
C PHE A 18 27.83 3.86 -23.81
N ASP A 19 28.38 3.10 -24.76
CA ASP A 19 29.28 1.97 -24.51
C ASP A 19 30.52 2.41 -23.70
N SER A 20 31.12 3.55 -24.07
CA SER A 20 32.29 4.10 -23.38
C SER A 20 31.98 4.50 -21.93
N ILE A 21 30.86 5.18 -21.68
CA ILE A 21 30.47 5.58 -20.32
C ILE A 21 30.10 4.35 -19.49
N THR A 22 29.33 3.41 -20.05
CA THR A 22 28.90 2.23 -19.30
C THR A 22 30.08 1.33 -18.96
N ALA A 23 31.05 1.15 -19.86
CA ALA A 23 32.27 0.40 -19.56
C ALA A 23 33.01 0.95 -18.33
N LEU A 24 33.13 2.29 -18.21
CA LEU A 24 33.75 2.93 -17.04
C LEU A 24 32.93 2.71 -15.77
N THR A 25 31.61 2.82 -15.85
CA THR A 25 30.74 2.69 -14.67
C THR A 25 30.54 1.24 -14.24
N ASP A 26 30.59 0.29 -15.16
CA ASP A 26 30.50 -1.14 -14.87
C ASP A 26 31.76 -1.62 -14.15
N ASP A 27 32.95 -1.20 -14.61
CA ASP A 27 34.21 -1.49 -13.93
C ASP A 27 34.23 -0.90 -12.52
N PHE A 28 33.75 0.35 -12.36
CA PHE A 28 33.60 0.97 -11.05
C PHE A 28 32.62 0.20 -10.16
N ALA A 29 31.43 -0.12 -10.67
CA ALA A 29 30.39 -0.79 -9.90
C ALA A 29 30.80 -2.20 -9.48
N ALA A 30 31.49 -2.95 -10.33
CA ALA A 30 32.01 -4.28 -10.01
C ALA A 30 33.05 -4.25 -8.87
N LYS A 31 33.83 -3.17 -8.76
CA LYS A 31 34.88 -3.03 -7.72
C LYS A 31 34.39 -2.42 -6.42
N HIS A 32 33.43 -1.49 -6.49
CA HIS A 32 33.07 -0.64 -5.36
C HIS A 32 31.58 -0.64 -5.00
N LEU A 33 30.71 -1.18 -5.85
CA LEU A 33 29.26 -1.20 -5.65
C LEU A 33 28.70 -2.62 -5.83
N ASN A 34 27.67 -2.79 -6.67
CA ASN A 34 27.03 -4.05 -6.99
C ASN A 34 26.36 -3.98 -8.38
N ASP A 35 25.80 -5.12 -8.82
CA ASP A 35 25.16 -5.26 -10.13
C ASP A 35 23.90 -4.37 -10.30
N GLU A 36 23.18 -4.11 -9.21
CA GLU A 36 22.00 -3.24 -9.25
C GLU A 36 22.38 -1.79 -9.62
N TYR A 37 23.46 -1.27 -9.04
CA TYR A 37 24.00 0.03 -9.41
C TYR A 37 24.47 0.05 -10.87
N ALA A 38 25.22 -0.97 -11.31
CA ALA A 38 25.68 -1.06 -12.70
C ALA A 38 24.51 -0.96 -13.69
N GLN A 39 23.47 -1.77 -13.46
CA GLN A 39 22.26 -1.79 -14.28
C GLN A 39 21.50 -0.46 -14.25
N LEU A 40 21.37 0.15 -13.08
CA LEU A 40 20.67 1.42 -12.92
C LEU A 40 21.41 2.59 -13.58
N ILE A 41 22.76 2.58 -13.52
CA ILE A 41 23.62 3.54 -14.20
C ILE A 41 23.50 3.40 -15.73
N ARG A 42 23.45 2.17 -16.26
CA ARG A 42 23.17 1.94 -17.69
C ARG A 42 21.83 2.53 -18.11
N PHE A 43 20.77 2.33 -17.33
CA PHE A 43 19.47 2.93 -17.62
C PHE A 43 19.49 4.47 -17.61
N ALA A 44 20.19 5.07 -16.64
CA ALA A 44 20.33 6.53 -16.55
C ALA A 44 21.13 7.08 -17.74
N THR A 45 22.23 6.43 -18.10
CA THR A 45 23.08 6.78 -19.24
C THR A 45 22.28 6.71 -20.55
N ALA A 46 21.55 5.62 -20.77
CA ALA A 46 20.70 5.48 -21.96
C ALA A 46 19.59 6.55 -22.01
N ALA A 47 18.98 6.88 -20.86
CA ALA A 47 17.99 7.94 -20.79
C ALA A 47 18.55 9.33 -21.15
N LEU A 48 19.79 9.62 -20.74
CA LEU A 48 20.50 10.85 -21.13
C LEU A 48 20.87 10.84 -22.61
N CYS A 49 21.29 9.71 -23.18
CA CYS A 49 21.54 9.56 -24.62
C CYS A 49 20.30 9.87 -25.47
N ARG A 50 19.09 9.57 -24.97
CA ARG A 50 17.83 9.82 -25.68
C ARG A 50 17.34 11.28 -25.63
N LYS A 51 17.90 12.13 -24.75
CA LYS A 51 17.53 13.56 -24.68
C LYS A 51 17.96 14.30 -25.95
N ARG A 52 17.24 15.37 -26.29
CA ARG A 52 17.48 16.19 -27.50
C ARG A 52 17.61 17.68 -27.11
N PRO A 53 18.81 18.28 -27.23
CA PRO A 53 20.10 17.60 -27.46
C PRO A 53 20.51 16.73 -26.26
N SER A 54 21.30 15.69 -26.50
CA SER A 54 21.82 14.87 -25.40
C SER A 54 22.89 15.65 -24.64
N PRO A 55 22.82 15.75 -23.30
CA PRO A 55 23.87 16.40 -22.53
C PRO A 55 25.21 15.65 -22.64
N LEU A 56 25.19 14.36 -22.96
CA LEU A 56 26.38 13.53 -23.13
C LEU A 56 27.12 13.83 -24.44
N ALA A 57 26.53 14.57 -25.38
CA ALA A 57 27.19 14.92 -26.64
C ALA A 57 28.47 15.76 -26.44
N SER A 58 28.60 16.44 -25.30
CA SER A 58 29.79 17.23 -24.96
C SER A 58 30.38 16.86 -23.59
N GLY A 59 31.69 17.05 -23.45
CA GLY A 59 32.44 16.69 -22.24
C GLY A 59 33.01 15.27 -22.28
N ARG A 60 33.97 15.03 -21.38
CA ARG A 60 34.69 13.76 -21.25
C ARG A 60 33.81 12.67 -20.62
N ASP A 61 34.03 11.43 -21.04
CA ASP A 61 33.19 10.27 -20.71
C ASP A 61 33.31 9.93 -19.22
N TYR A 62 34.54 9.88 -18.70
CA TYR A 62 34.81 9.62 -17.28
C TYR A 62 34.18 10.66 -16.33
N THR A 63 34.08 11.92 -16.76
CA THR A 63 33.41 12.96 -15.97
C THR A 63 31.89 12.75 -15.94
N TRP A 64 31.29 12.25 -17.02
CA TRP A 64 29.88 11.87 -17.03
C TRP A 64 29.63 10.59 -16.26
N ALA A 65 30.48 9.58 -16.37
CA ALA A 65 30.45 8.36 -15.56
C ALA A 65 30.41 8.68 -14.07
N CYS A 66 31.34 9.54 -13.61
CA CYS A 66 31.39 10.05 -12.24
C CYS A 66 30.08 10.76 -11.84
N GLY A 67 29.60 11.71 -12.66
CA GLY A 67 28.39 12.47 -12.36
C GLY A 67 27.11 11.64 -12.30
N ILE A 68 26.97 10.64 -13.19
CA ILE A 68 25.82 9.73 -13.22
C ILE A 68 25.83 8.82 -11.99
N THR A 69 27.00 8.24 -11.68
CA THR A 69 27.19 7.40 -10.48
C THR A 69 26.89 8.20 -9.22
N HIS A 70 27.39 9.43 -9.10
CA HIS A 70 27.09 10.29 -7.97
C HIS A 70 25.60 10.66 -7.87
N ALA A 71 24.95 10.97 -9.01
CA ALA A 71 23.53 11.28 -9.02
C ALA A 71 22.67 10.12 -8.49
N LEU A 72 22.95 8.89 -8.94
CA LEU A 72 22.24 7.70 -8.45
C LEU A 72 22.63 7.34 -7.02
N GLY A 73 23.87 7.61 -6.62
CA GLY A 73 24.31 7.49 -5.23
C GLY A 73 23.52 8.41 -4.30
N MET A 74 23.26 9.67 -4.69
CA MET A 74 22.40 10.58 -3.94
C MET A 74 20.97 10.06 -3.78
N VAL A 75 20.39 9.50 -4.85
CA VAL A 75 19.02 8.96 -4.81
C VAL A 75 18.91 7.81 -3.80
N ASN A 76 19.97 6.99 -3.72
CA ASN A 76 20.01 5.72 -3.00
C ASN A 76 20.83 5.75 -1.70
N PHE A 77 21.14 6.95 -1.18
CA PHE A 77 21.91 7.15 0.06
C PHE A 77 23.29 6.50 0.07
N LEU A 78 23.94 6.31 -1.08
CA LEU A 78 25.24 5.64 -1.18
C LEU A 78 26.33 6.24 -0.27
N PHE A 79 26.24 7.54 -0.01
CA PHE A 79 27.22 8.27 0.79
C PHE A 79 26.95 8.21 2.31
N ASP A 80 25.90 7.51 2.73
CA ASP A 80 25.60 7.29 4.14
C ASP A 80 26.33 6.02 4.63
N PRO A 81 27.18 6.09 5.68
CA PRO A 81 27.94 4.95 6.19
C PRO A 81 27.10 3.78 6.70
N SER A 82 25.81 3.99 6.98
CA SER A 82 24.89 2.91 7.39
C SER A 82 24.46 2.00 6.23
N GLN A 83 24.76 2.39 4.98
CA GLN A 83 24.29 1.68 3.80
C GLN A 83 25.30 0.63 3.33
N ASN A 84 24.82 -0.39 2.64
CA ASN A 84 25.65 -1.37 1.97
C ASN A 84 25.17 -1.54 0.51
N PRO A 85 26.02 -1.31 -0.51
CA PRO A 85 27.37 -0.76 -0.42
C PRO A 85 27.40 0.70 0.05
N HIS A 86 28.52 1.12 0.64
CA HIS A 86 28.82 2.51 1.00
C HIS A 86 30.15 2.93 0.36
N ILE A 87 30.19 4.16 -0.14
CA ILE A 87 31.43 4.85 -0.50
C ILE A 87 31.26 6.35 -0.22
N SER A 88 32.31 7.05 0.19
CA SER A 88 32.24 8.50 0.36
C SER A 88 32.19 9.23 -0.99
N ALA A 89 31.57 10.42 -1.05
CA ALA A 89 31.57 11.20 -2.29
C ALA A 89 32.98 11.59 -2.72
N SER A 90 33.86 11.92 -1.76
CA SER A 90 35.28 12.22 -2.01
C SER A 90 36.02 11.06 -2.66
N GLU A 91 35.84 9.85 -2.14
CA GLU A 91 36.50 8.66 -2.67
C GLU A 91 35.98 8.30 -4.06
N LEU A 92 34.67 8.43 -4.30
CA LEU A 92 34.09 8.30 -5.65
C LEU A 92 34.78 9.27 -6.62
N TYR A 93 34.95 10.54 -6.25
CA TYR A 93 35.60 11.54 -7.09
C TYR A 93 37.06 11.19 -7.38
N GLU A 94 37.80 10.74 -6.37
CA GLU A 94 39.19 10.33 -6.47
C GLU A 94 39.37 9.14 -7.44
N ILE A 95 38.55 8.09 -7.30
CA ILE A 95 38.62 6.89 -8.15
C ILE A 95 38.35 7.25 -9.62
N PHE A 96 37.38 8.13 -9.90
CA PHE A 96 37.13 8.60 -11.26
C PHE A 96 38.16 9.62 -11.76
N GLY A 97 39.05 10.15 -10.91
CA GLY A 97 40.00 11.19 -11.26
C GLY A 97 39.33 12.52 -11.61
N VAL A 98 38.24 12.87 -10.93
CA VAL A 98 37.41 14.07 -11.19
C VAL A 98 37.40 14.97 -9.96
N SER A 99 37.49 16.29 -10.13
CA SER A 99 37.35 17.20 -8.98
C SER A 99 35.91 17.18 -8.44
N ALA A 100 35.75 17.33 -7.12
CA ALA A 100 34.44 17.34 -6.48
C ALA A 100 33.46 18.35 -7.11
N SER A 101 33.93 19.57 -7.42
CA SER A 101 33.11 20.60 -8.08
C SER A 101 32.61 20.16 -9.46
N THR A 102 33.46 19.50 -10.24
CA THR A 102 33.10 18.99 -11.57
C THR A 102 32.11 17.83 -11.47
N GLY A 103 32.36 16.89 -10.56
CA GLY A 103 31.49 15.74 -10.31
C GLY A 103 30.10 16.17 -9.83
N GLN A 104 30.02 17.09 -8.87
CA GLN A 104 28.75 17.66 -8.41
C GLN A 104 28.00 18.42 -9.50
N ALA A 105 28.69 19.21 -10.33
CA ALA A 105 28.06 19.95 -11.42
C ALA A 105 27.45 18.99 -12.47
N LYS A 106 28.16 17.89 -12.82
CA LYS A 106 27.62 16.85 -13.69
C LYS A 106 26.45 16.13 -13.04
N SER A 107 26.57 15.74 -11.77
CA SER A 107 25.50 15.08 -11.03
C SER A 107 24.24 15.94 -10.95
N LYS A 108 24.36 17.24 -10.65
CA LYS A 108 23.24 18.18 -10.71
C LYS A 108 22.58 18.18 -12.08
N LYS A 109 23.35 18.29 -13.16
CA LYS A 109 22.81 18.26 -14.53
C LYS A 109 22.09 16.95 -14.84
N VAL A 110 22.60 15.81 -14.37
CA VAL A 110 21.91 14.51 -14.49
C VAL A 110 20.58 14.54 -13.75
N ARG A 111 20.58 14.94 -12.47
CA ARG A 111 19.38 15.00 -11.65
C ARG A 111 18.33 15.93 -12.23
N ASP A 112 18.70 17.13 -12.65
CA ASP A 112 17.78 18.09 -13.28
C ASP A 112 17.19 17.51 -14.58
N THR A 113 18.02 16.87 -15.42
CA THR A 113 17.61 16.33 -16.73
C THR A 113 16.67 15.13 -16.61
N LEU A 114 16.92 14.27 -15.62
CA LEU A 114 16.14 13.06 -15.37
C LEU A 114 15.07 13.25 -14.29
N LYS A 115 14.96 14.48 -13.73
CA LYS A 115 14.06 14.87 -12.64
C LYS A 115 14.20 14.00 -11.40
N MET A 116 15.44 13.63 -11.06
CA MET A 116 15.73 12.79 -9.90
C MET A 116 15.59 13.59 -8.61
N SER A 117 14.87 13.03 -7.65
CA SER A 117 14.88 13.44 -6.24
C SER A 117 15.52 12.36 -5.36
N GLN A 118 15.73 12.67 -4.09
CA GLN A 118 16.04 11.62 -3.10
C GLN A 118 14.84 10.67 -3.01
N LEU A 119 15.09 9.36 -2.80
CA LEU A 119 14.07 8.31 -2.77
C LEU A 119 13.20 8.20 -4.04
N ASP A 120 13.66 8.72 -5.19
CA ASP A 120 12.88 8.71 -6.43
C ASP A 120 12.44 7.28 -6.82
N PRO A 121 11.13 7.00 -6.94
CA PRO A 121 10.59 5.69 -7.30
C PRO A 121 11.13 5.12 -8.63
N ASN A 122 11.51 5.99 -9.57
CA ASN A 122 12.04 5.57 -10.85
C ASN A 122 13.54 5.30 -10.78
N TRP A 123 14.29 5.89 -9.84
CA TRP A 123 15.74 5.81 -9.80
C TRP A 123 16.27 5.18 -8.49
N GLY A 124 15.42 4.47 -7.77
CA GLY A 124 15.78 3.61 -6.64
C GLY A 124 16.36 2.25 -7.06
N LEU A 125 17.18 1.66 -6.20
CA LEU A 125 17.62 0.27 -6.34
C LEU A 125 16.45 -0.70 -6.09
N PRO A 126 16.34 -1.81 -6.85
CA PRO A 126 15.32 -2.84 -6.62
C PRO A 126 15.35 -3.39 -5.18
N SER A 127 16.52 -3.65 -4.61
CA SER A 127 16.69 -4.10 -3.23
C SER A 127 16.15 -3.14 -2.16
N LYS A 128 16.08 -1.83 -2.46
CA LYS A 128 15.55 -0.81 -1.55
C LYS A 128 14.08 -0.48 -1.78
N MET A 129 13.45 -1.15 -2.75
CA MET A 129 12.09 -0.87 -3.19
C MET A 129 11.08 -1.06 -2.05
N ASP A 130 11.15 -2.15 -1.30
CA ASP A 130 10.28 -2.40 -0.13
C ASP A 130 10.45 -1.33 0.95
N SER A 131 11.68 -0.85 1.18
CA SER A 131 11.95 0.16 2.21
C SER A 131 11.68 1.60 1.77
N ASN A 132 11.37 1.84 0.49
CA ASN A 132 11.18 3.19 -0.03
C ASN A 132 9.74 3.66 0.17
N PRO A 133 9.46 4.60 1.11
CA PRO A 133 8.09 5.02 1.40
C PRO A 133 7.42 5.66 0.18
N LEU A 134 8.15 6.39 -0.67
CA LEU A 134 7.55 7.11 -1.80
C LEU A 134 7.01 6.20 -2.92
N ILE A 135 7.40 4.92 -2.93
CA ILE A 135 6.87 3.92 -3.87
C ILE A 135 5.47 3.47 -3.44
N TRP A 136 5.24 3.42 -2.13
CA TRP A 136 4.07 2.78 -1.54
C TRP A 136 3.04 3.79 -1.03
N MET A 137 3.42 5.05 -0.80
CA MET A 137 2.47 6.10 -0.45
C MET A 137 1.66 6.53 -1.69
N LEU A 138 0.37 6.18 -1.73
CA LEU A 138 -0.56 6.55 -2.80
C LEU A 138 -1.74 7.37 -2.26
N GLU A 139 -2.27 8.25 -3.11
CA GLU A 139 -3.51 8.96 -2.82
C GLU A 139 -4.71 8.06 -3.13
N VAL A 140 -5.50 7.74 -2.11
CA VAL A 140 -6.72 6.95 -2.19
C VAL A 140 -7.84 7.77 -1.55
N GLY A 141 -8.85 8.12 -2.33
CA GLY A 141 -10.00 8.90 -1.82
C GLY A 141 -9.62 10.30 -1.27
N GLY A 142 -8.52 10.89 -1.74
CA GLY A 142 -8.02 12.20 -1.27
C GLY A 142 -7.05 12.14 -0.08
N PHE A 143 -6.75 10.95 0.44
CA PHE A 143 -5.78 10.76 1.53
C PHE A 143 -4.54 10.03 1.04
N ILE A 144 -3.36 10.46 1.50
CA ILE A 144 -2.09 9.78 1.21
C ILE A 144 -1.89 8.67 2.23
N MET A 145 -1.87 7.41 1.78
CA MET A 145 -1.67 6.25 2.65
C MET A 145 -0.66 5.26 2.07
N ASP A 146 -0.08 4.43 2.93
CA ASP A 146 0.75 3.30 2.48
C ASP A 146 -0.17 2.23 1.88
N ILE A 147 -0.08 2.04 0.57
CA ILE A 147 -0.92 1.11 -0.18
C ILE A 147 -0.71 -0.34 0.28
N ARG A 148 0.44 -0.68 0.90
CA ARG A 148 0.69 -2.04 1.39
C ARG A 148 -0.18 -2.42 2.58
N SER A 149 -0.63 -1.42 3.35
CA SER A 149 -1.63 -1.58 4.40
C SER A 149 -3.06 -1.40 3.89
N ALA A 150 -3.26 -1.01 2.64
CA ALA A 150 -4.59 -0.91 2.05
C ALA A 150 -5.14 -2.31 1.71
N PRO A 151 -6.47 -2.46 1.61
CA PRO A 151 -7.12 -3.68 1.13
C PRO A 151 -6.47 -4.24 -0.15
N ARG A 152 -6.46 -5.57 -0.28
CA ARG A 152 -5.76 -6.28 -1.37
C ARG A 152 -6.24 -5.82 -2.75
N GLU A 153 -7.53 -5.54 -2.88
CA GLU A 153 -8.15 -5.05 -4.11
C GLU A 153 -7.59 -3.69 -4.54
N LEU A 154 -7.27 -2.80 -3.58
CA LEU A 154 -6.63 -1.52 -3.88
C LEU A 154 -5.17 -1.70 -4.27
N GLN A 155 -4.48 -2.67 -3.67
CA GLN A 155 -3.13 -3.06 -4.09
C GLN A 155 -3.14 -3.62 -5.52
N GLU A 156 -4.11 -4.48 -5.86
CA GLU A 156 -4.28 -5.04 -7.20
C GLU A 156 -4.61 -3.96 -8.24
N VAL A 157 -5.53 -3.04 -7.94
CA VAL A 157 -5.83 -1.91 -8.81
C VAL A 157 -4.64 -0.97 -8.95
N ALA A 158 -3.89 -0.73 -7.88
CA ALA A 158 -2.66 0.06 -7.93
C ALA A 158 -1.60 -0.62 -8.81
N LEU A 159 -1.49 -1.95 -8.75
CA LEU A 159 -0.60 -2.72 -9.62
C LEU A 159 -1.04 -2.67 -11.08
N GLU A 160 -2.33 -2.88 -11.35
CA GLU A 160 -2.91 -2.83 -12.70
C GLU A 160 -2.72 -1.46 -13.34
N LYS A 161 -2.90 -0.39 -12.55
CA LYS A 161 -2.63 1.00 -12.96
C LYS A 161 -1.14 1.33 -13.03
N GLY A 162 -0.25 0.41 -12.65
CA GLY A 162 1.20 0.58 -12.65
C GLY A 162 1.71 1.60 -11.63
N LEU A 163 0.92 1.90 -10.60
CA LEU A 163 1.24 2.79 -9.50
C LEU A 163 2.20 2.14 -8.50
N ILE A 164 2.06 0.83 -8.29
CA ILE A 164 3.03 0.01 -7.56
C ILE A 164 3.69 -1.03 -8.47
N PRO A 165 4.91 -1.49 -8.12
CA PRO A 165 5.67 -2.43 -8.95
C PRO A 165 5.21 -3.89 -8.81
N TYR A 166 4.71 -4.28 -7.64
CA TYR A 166 4.16 -5.61 -7.29
C TYR A 166 3.36 -5.46 -6.00
N ILE A 167 2.72 -6.55 -5.58
CA ILE A 167 2.05 -6.63 -4.30
C ILE A 167 2.91 -7.47 -3.34
N PRO A 168 3.43 -6.91 -2.24
CA PRO A 168 4.17 -7.69 -1.24
C PRO A 168 3.33 -8.86 -0.69
N GLY A 169 3.97 -10.01 -0.48
CA GLY A 169 3.31 -11.23 0.02
C GLY A 169 2.64 -12.12 -1.04
N ALA A 170 2.42 -11.65 -2.27
CA ALA A 170 1.74 -12.41 -3.33
C ALA A 170 2.42 -13.73 -3.75
N GLN A 171 3.74 -13.86 -3.55
CA GLN A 171 4.47 -15.10 -3.84
C GLN A 171 4.22 -16.21 -2.79
N ASN A 172 3.94 -15.85 -1.54
CA ASN A 172 3.55 -16.81 -0.50
C ASN A 172 2.11 -17.31 -0.73
N GLU A 173 1.23 -16.42 -1.22
CA GLU A 173 -0.16 -16.76 -1.54
C GLU A 173 -0.31 -17.70 -2.73
N LEU A 174 0.57 -17.67 -3.74
CA LEU A 174 0.51 -18.62 -4.87
C LEU A 174 0.89 -20.05 -4.47
N ALA A 175 1.70 -20.21 -3.41
CA ALA A 175 2.00 -21.52 -2.82
C ALA A 175 0.83 -22.04 -1.97
N GLU A 176 0.15 -21.16 -1.23
CA GLU A 176 -0.96 -21.51 -0.34
C GLU A 176 -2.31 -21.66 -1.08
N ALA A 177 -2.55 -20.87 -2.13
CA ALA A 177 -3.77 -20.90 -2.95
C ALA A 177 -3.93 -22.16 -3.81
N SER A 178 -2.89 -23.00 -3.93
CA SER A 178 -2.96 -24.25 -4.69
C SER A 178 -3.63 -25.41 -3.94
N THR A 179 -4.06 -25.21 -2.69
CA THR A 179 -4.60 -26.30 -1.85
C THR A 179 -6.00 -26.13 -1.26
N GLU A 180 -6.66 -24.97 -1.36
CA GLU A 180 -8.00 -24.81 -0.76
C GLU A 180 -9.14 -24.90 -1.79
N LYS A 181 -9.73 -26.10 -1.88
CA LYS A 181 -11.07 -26.29 -2.42
C LYS A 181 -12.08 -25.54 -1.54
N ARG A 182 -12.97 -24.78 -2.18
CA ARG A 182 -14.19 -24.20 -1.55
C ARG A 182 -14.95 -25.28 -0.79
N THR A 183 -14.86 -25.27 0.53
CA THR A 183 -15.78 -25.98 1.42
C THR A 183 -17.06 -25.17 1.54
N GLU A 184 -18.21 -25.83 1.39
CA GLU A 184 -19.49 -25.22 1.72
C GLU A 184 -19.52 -24.90 3.21
N GLY A 185 -19.78 -23.64 3.55
CA GLY A 185 -19.76 -23.19 4.94
C GLY A 185 -20.92 -23.77 5.76
N THR A 186 -20.66 -24.06 7.03
CA THR A 186 -21.67 -24.61 7.96
C THR A 186 -22.02 -23.62 9.05
N ALA A 187 -23.23 -23.74 9.61
CA ALA A 187 -23.72 -22.89 10.70
C ALA A 187 -22.81 -22.83 11.95
N ASP A 188 -22.05 -23.90 12.20
CA ASP A 188 -21.11 -24.00 13.33
C ASP A 188 -19.70 -23.45 13.02
N MET A 189 -19.47 -22.88 11.84
CA MET A 189 -18.21 -22.19 11.55
C MET A 189 -17.99 -21.02 12.51
N LEU A 190 -16.74 -20.76 12.84
CA LEU A 190 -16.34 -19.62 13.66
C LEU A 190 -15.78 -18.52 12.76
N TYR A 191 -16.23 -17.30 12.99
CA TYR A 191 -15.70 -16.10 12.37
C TYR A 191 -15.09 -15.22 13.47
N VAL A 192 -13.87 -14.77 13.24
CA VAL A 192 -13.21 -13.76 14.08
C VAL A 192 -13.20 -12.46 13.28
N LEU A 193 -13.89 -11.46 13.78
CA LEU A 193 -14.07 -10.17 13.14
C LEU A 193 -13.33 -9.09 13.94
N ASN A 194 -12.58 -8.22 13.28
CA ASN A 194 -12.17 -6.96 13.88
C ASN A 194 -13.14 -5.87 13.43
N VAL A 195 -13.73 -5.16 14.38
CA VAL A 195 -14.67 -4.07 14.12
C VAL A 195 -14.02 -2.78 14.59
N GLY A 196 -13.60 -1.93 13.66
CA GLY A 196 -12.98 -0.64 13.93
C GLY A 196 -13.94 0.52 13.66
N VAL A 197 -13.87 1.58 14.48
CA VAL A 197 -14.61 2.81 14.22
C VAL A 197 -13.81 3.65 13.22
N LEU A 198 -14.41 3.95 12.07
CA LEU A 198 -13.80 4.78 11.01
C LEU A 198 -14.17 6.26 11.15
N GLY A 199 -15.37 6.56 11.65
CA GLY A 199 -15.86 7.92 11.75
C GLY A 199 -17.18 8.02 12.50
N GLY A 200 -17.50 9.24 12.93
CA GLY A 200 -18.70 9.58 13.70
C GLY A 200 -18.45 10.86 14.52
N PRO A 201 -19.47 11.34 15.24
CA PRO A 201 -19.42 12.57 16.03
C PRO A 201 -18.63 12.36 17.32
N MET A 202 -17.30 12.25 17.20
CA MET A 202 -16.37 12.19 18.32
C MET A 202 -15.68 13.55 18.48
N THR A 203 -15.38 13.94 19.72
CA THR A 203 -14.58 15.14 20.01
C THR A 203 -13.11 14.89 19.69
N ASP A 204 -12.36 15.96 19.37
CA ASP A 204 -10.92 15.87 19.12
C ASP A 204 -10.17 15.26 20.31
N ASP A 205 -10.52 15.68 21.53
CA ASP A 205 -9.96 15.14 22.78
C ASP A 205 -10.18 13.63 22.90
N PHE A 206 -11.35 13.12 22.51
CA PHE A 206 -11.65 11.70 22.53
C PHE A 206 -10.78 10.93 21.52
N ILE A 207 -10.63 11.48 20.31
CA ILE A 207 -9.82 10.89 19.24
C ILE A 207 -8.35 10.85 19.65
N GLU A 208 -7.83 11.92 20.25
CA GLU A 208 -6.44 11.97 20.74
C GLU A 208 -6.15 10.94 21.84
N GLN A 209 -7.13 10.70 22.73
CA GLN A 209 -7.01 9.69 23.80
C GLN A 209 -7.17 8.26 23.27
N ASN A 210 -7.88 8.09 22.14
CA ASN A 210 -8.21 6.79 21.54
C ASN A 210 -7.72 6.68 20.09
N PRO A 211 -6.39 6.78 19.83
CA PRO A 211 -5.83 6.80 18.48
C PRO A 211 -6.03 5.47 17.73
N VAL A 212 -6.40 4.40 18.44
CA VAL A 212 -6.75 3.10 17.89
C VAL A 212 -8.00 2.60 18.63
N LEU A 213 -9.11 2.43 17.91
CA LEU A 213 -10.40 2.07 18.48
C LEU A 213 -11.03 0.89 17.73
N TYR A 214 -11.01 -0.30 18.34
CA TYR A 214 -11.64 -1.49 17.76
C TYR A 214 -12.02 -2.56 18.79
N ARG A 215 -12.83 -3.52 18.33
CA ARG A 215 -13.21 -4.74 19.05
C ARG A 215 -12.87 -5.96 18.19
N THR A 216 -12.29 -7.00 18.77
CA THR A 216 -12.17 -8.31 18.12
C THR A 216 -13.27 -9.22 18.67
N ILE A 217 -14.13 -9.70 17.78
CA ILE A 217 -15.36 -10.40 18.11
C ILE A 217 -15.38 -11.77 17.44
N GLU A 218 -15.61 -12.81 18.23
CA GLU A 218 -15.90 -14.17 17.77
C GLU A 218 -17.40 -14.38 17.63
N ILE A 219 -17.87 -14.78 16.44
CA ILE A 219 -19.27 -15.10 16.17
C ILE A 219 -19.40 -16.44 15.43
N LYS A 220 -20.61 -17.00 15.40
CA LYS A 220 -20.90 -18.22 14.64
C LYS A 220 -21.43 -17.89 13.26
N GLY A 221 -21.20 -18.81 12.32
CA GLY A 221 -21.73 -18.72 10.96
C GLY A 221 -23.27 -18.67 10.89
N SER A 222 -23.95 -19.21 11.91
CA SER A 222 -25.39 -19.14 12.08
C SER A 222 -25.91 -17.74 12.41
N ASN A 223 -25.06 -16.84 12.94
CA ASN A 223 -25.49 -15.49 13.27
C ASN A 223 -25.94 -14.75 12.02
N THR A 224 -26.94 -13.89 12.15
CA THR A 224 -27.39 -13.00 11.08
C THR A 224 -26.62 -11.68 11.10
N LEU A 225 -26.73 -10.87 10.06
CA LEU A 225 -26.23 -9.49 10.10
C LEU A 225 -26.98 -8.65 11.13
N ALA A 226 -28.26 -8.95 11.40
CA ALA A 226 -28.98 -8.31 12.50
C ALA A 226 -28.40 -8.73 13.86
N ASP A 227 -28.07 -10.00 14.06
CA ASP A 227 -27.37 -10.42 15.29
C ASP A 227 -26.02 -9.69 15.39
N LEU A 228 -25.29 -9.57 14.28
CA LEU A 228 -24.01 -8.85 14.26
C LEU A 228 -24.18 -7.37 14.63
N HIS A 229 -25.28 -6.72 14.21
CA HIS A 229 -25.62 -5.38 14.66
C HIS A 229 -25.73 -5.32 16.18
N ASP A 230 -26.55 -6.17 16.80
CA ASP A 230 -26.73 -6.21 18.26
C ASP A 230 -25.41 -6.48 18.99
N ILE A 231 -24.58 -7.35 18.41
CA ILE A 231 -23.27 -7.70 18.95
C ILE A 231 -22.31 -6.50 18.92
N ILE A 232 -22.25 -5.78 17.80
CA ILE A 232 -21.42 -4.57 17.65
C ILE A 232 -21.95 -3.47 18.58
N PHE A 233 -23.27 -3.30 18.62
CA PHE A 233 -23.97 -2.33 19.45
C PHE A 233 -23.59 -2.50 20.93
N ALA A 234 -23.67 -3.73 21.44
CA ALA A 234 -23.22 -4.06 22.79
C ALA A 234 -21.69 -3.94 22.98
N ALA A 235 -20.89 -4.25 21.95
CA ALA A 235 -19.42 -4.19 22.05
C ALA A 235 -18.87 -2.76 22.14
N PHE A 236 -19.65 -1.77 21.71
CA PHE A 236 -19.34 -0.34 21.79
C PHE A 236 -20.25 0.41 22.76
N ASP A 237 -20.83 -0.29 23.73
CA ASP A 237 -21.63 0.29 24.83
C ASP A 237 -22.73 1.26 24.35
N ARG A 238 -23.39 0.93 23.22
CA ARG A 238 -24.49 1.72 22.67
C ARG A 238 -25.78 1.43 23.42
N GLU A 239 -26.66 2.43 23.50
CA GLU A 239 -27.89 2.35 24.30
C GLU A 239 -29.15 2.62 23.48
N GLU A 240 -29.11 3.58 22.54
CA GLU A 240 -30.29 3.96 21.74
C GLU A 240 -30.23 3.38 20.32
N GLU A 241 -31.19 2.53 19.96
CA GLU A 241 -31.25 1.90 18.64
C GLU A 241 -31.68 2.90 17.56
N HIS A 242 -30.95 2.88 16.43
CA HIS A 242 -31.26 3.62 15.21
C HIS A 242 -31.19 2.71 13.99
N LEU A 243 -31.55 3.25 12.82
CA LEU A 243 -31.37 2.53 11.56
C LEU A 243 -29.88 2.24 11.30
N TYR A 244 -29.64 1.10 10.67
CA TYR A 244 -28.31 0.65 10.31
C TYR A 244 -28.31 -0.08 8.97
N GLU A 245 -27.12 -0.23 8.42
CA GLU A 245 -26.88 -0.98 7.20
C GLU A 245 -25.47 -1.57 7.15
N PHE A 246 -25.35 -2.78 6.60
CA PHE A 246 -24.09 -3.39 6.19
C PHE A 246 -23.90 -3.27 4.69
N GLN A 247 -22.67 -2.98 4.26
CA GLN A 247 -22.32 -2.76 2.86
C GLN A 247 -21.19 -3.71 2.46
N LEU A 248 -21.53 -4.74 1.66
CA LEU A 248 -20.60 -5.80 1.27
C LEU A 248 -20.21 -5.73 -0.21
N GLY A 249 -18.92 -5.91 -0.49
CA GLY A 249 -18.38 -5.96 -1.85
C GLY A 249 -18.25 -4.61 -2.57
N GLY A 250 -18.43 -3.50 -1.84
CA GLY A 250 -18.10 -2.14 -2.28
C GLY A 250 -16.65 -1.77 -1.96
N LYS A 251 -16.14 -0.70 -2.57
CA LYS A 251 -14.74 -0.22 -2.42
C LYS A 251 -14.59 0.91 -1.41
N MET A 252 -15.69 1.54 -1.01
CA MET A 252 -15.74 2.67 -0.08
C MET A 252 -17.09 2.72 0.65
N PRO A 253 -17.20 3.45 1.78
CA PRO A 253 -18.49 3.79 2.36
C PRO A 253 -19.45 4.36 1.31
N ASN A 254 -20.68 3.86 1.28
CA ASN A 254 -21.72 4.21 0.32
C ASN A 254 -21.38 3.93 -1.16
N ASP A 255 -20.54 2.93 -1.45
CA ASP A 255 -20.31 2.51 -2.85
C ASP A 255 -21.64 2.03 -3.48
N PRO A 256 -22.10 2.63 -4.59
CA PRO A 256 -23.33 2.23 -5.27
C PRO A 256 -23.34 0.77 -5.78
N GLN A 257 -22.16 0.14 -5.90
CA GLN A 257 -22.03 -1.26 -6.30
C GLN A 257 -22.06 -2.23 -5.11
N ALA A 258 -22.00 -1.72 -3.88
CA ALA A 258 -22.08 -2.55 -2.68
C ALA A 258 -23.46 -3.19 -2.55
N LYS A 259 -23.48 -4.45 -2.09
CA LYS A 259 -24.71 -5.07 -1.64
C LYS A 259 -25.04 -4.53 -0.25
N ARG A 260 -26.17 -3.86 -0.16
CA ARG A 260 -26.68 -3.25 1.07
C ARG A 260 -27.57 -4.26 1.81
N TYR A 261 -27.38 -4.37 3.13
CA TYR A 261 -28.17 -5.21 4.02
C TYR A 261 -28.62 -4.40 5.24
N GLY A 262 -29.92 -4.26 5.44
CA GLY A 262 -30.50 -3.46 6.50
C GLY A 262 -31.99 -3.77 6.61
N MET A 263 -32.78 -2.77 7.03
CA MET A 263 -34.24 -2.89 7.02
C MET A 263 -34.78 -2.71 5.58
N PRO A 264 -35.43 -3.72 4.98
CA PRO A 264 -35.95 -3.62 3.63
C PRO A 264 -37.14 -2.65 3.55
N ILE A 265 -37.17 -1.82 2.52
CA ILE A 265 -38.26 -0.89 2.22
C ILE A 265 -39.22 -1.56 1.22
N PRO A 266 -40.49 -1.81 1.60
CA PRO A 266 -41.45 -2.43 0.69
C PRO A 266 -41.65 -1.60 -0.58
N ASN A 267 -41.65 -2.27 -1.74
CA ASN A 267 -41.86 -1.68 -3.06
C ASN A 267 -40.78 -0.71 -3.56
N ASP A 268 -39.59 -0.71 -2.95
CA ASP A 268 -38.43 0.02 -3.45
C ASP A 268 -37.44 -0.96 -4.13
N PRO A 269 -37.19 -0.83 -5.45
CA PRO A 269 -36.22 -1.69 -6.15
C PRO A 269 -34.77 -1.50 -5.69
N ASP A 270 -34.44 -0.35 -5.09
CA ASP A 270 -33.11 -0.02 -4.55
C ASP A 270 -33.02 -0.28 -3.02
N SER A 271 -34.05 -0.91 -2.45
CA SER A 271 -34.10 -1.32 -1.04
C SER A 271 -32.90 -2.20 -0.67
N PRO A 272 -32.32 -2.02 0.53
CA PRO A 272 -31.36 -2.98 1.06
C PRO A 272 -32.01 -4.37 1.23
N LYS A 273 -31.16 -5.40 1.20
CA LYS A 273 -31.57 -6.77 1.54
C LYS A 273 -31.81 -6.89 3.04
N ASP A 274 -32.64 -7.85 3.42
CA ASP A 274 -33.01 -8.07 4.82
C ASP A 274 -31.82 -8.61 5.64
N ALA A 275 -31.29 -7.78 6.54
CA ALA A 275 -30.17 -8.15 7.42
C ALA A 275 -30.52 -9.30 8.38
N ALA A 276 -31.78 -9.41 8.82
CA ALA A 276 -32.25 -10.47 9.73
C ALA A 276 -32.36 -11.84 9.05
N LYS A 277 -32.25 -11.90 7.71
CA LYS A 277 -32.24 -13.16 6.93
C LYS A 277 -30.86 -13.54 6.41
N ALA A 278 -29.90 -12.62 6.44
CA ALA A 278 -28.57 -12.84 5.90
C ALA A 278 -27.65 -13.43 6.99
N THR A 279 -27.46 -14.74 6.99
CA THR A 279 -26.49 -15.38 7.91
C THR A 279 -25.07 -15.13 7.46
N ILE A 280 -24.11 -15.04 8.40
CA ILE A 280 -22.69 -14.83 8.12
C ILE A 280 -22.16 -15.89 7.14
N THR A 281 -22.55 -17.16 7.32
CA THR A 281 -22.20 -18.23 6.38
C THR A 281 -22.75 -18.00 4.97
N SER A 282 -23.98 -17.47 4.85
CA SER A 282 -24.60 -17.22 3.53
C SER A 282 -23.87 -16.13 2.72
N LEU A 283 -23.15 -15.25 3.40
CA LEU A 283 -22.36 -14.17 2.79
C LEU A 283 -21.07 -14.70 2.14
N LYS A 284 -20.65 -15.93 2.50
CA LYS A 284 -19.43 -16.59 1.99
C LYS A 284 -18.16 -15.76 2.22
N LEU A 285 -18.09 -15.11 3.38
CA LEU A 285 -16.94 -14.34 3.83
C LEU A 285 -15.71 -15.23 3.99
N ARG A 286 -14.55 -14.69 3.66
CA ARG A 286 -13.22 -15.30 3.74
C ARG A 286 -12.31 -14.45 4.64
N PRO A 287 -11.21 -15.02 5.17
CA PRO A 287 -10.16 -14.22 5.77
C PRO A 287 -9.75 -13.07 4.83
N GLU A 288 -9.50 -11.89 5.41
CA GLU A 288 -9.17 -10.63 4.72
C GLU A 288 -10.32 -9.97 3.94
N ASP A 289 -11.52 -10.55 3.88
CA ASP A 289 -12.69 -9.82 3.36
C ASP A 289 -13.03 -8.65 4.32
N ILE A 290 -13.38 -7.49 3.75
CA ILE A 290 -13.74 -6.28 4.48
C ILE A 290 -15.12 -5.80 4.06
N PHE A 291 -15.93 -5.33 5.01
CA PHE A 291 -17.22 -4.73 4.72
C PHE A 291 -17.57 -3.61 5.69
N GLY A 292 -18.43 -2.70 5.26
CA GLY A 292 -18.87 -1.55 6.06
C GLY A 292 -20.06 -1.88 6.95
N TYR A 293 -20.10 -1.25 8.13
CA TYR A 293 -21.27 -1.17 8.98
C TYR A 293 -21.54 0.30 9.31
N TRP A 294 -22.68 0.80 8.83
CA TRP A 294 -23.17 2.15 9.06
C TRP A 294 -24.30 2.11 10.07
N PHE A 295 -24.15 2.83 11.15
CA PHE A 295 -25.10 2.93 12.23
C PHE A 295 -25.52 4.38 12.42
N ASP A 296 -26.80 4.61 12.68
CA ASP A 296 -27.40 5.93 12.86
C ASP A 296 -27.17 6.84 11.65
N PHE A 297 -28.15 6.86 10.74
CA PHE A 297 -28.07 7.67 9.52
C PHE A 297 -28.15 9.18 9.78
N GLY A 298 -28.47 9.59 11.01
CA GLY A 298 -28.43 11.00 11.40
C GLY A 298 -27.02 11.42 11.81
N ASP A 299 -26.40 10.63 12.67
CA ASP A 299 -25.09 10.92 13.24
C ASP A 299 -23.90 10.33 12.47
N ASP A 300 -24.15 9.45 11.49
CA ASP A 300 -23.13 8.90 10.60
C ASP A 300 -22.01 8.12 11.31
N TRP A 301 -22.36 7.14 12.14
CA TRP A 301 -21.38 6.23 12.73
C TRP A 301 -20.91 5.18 11.72
N TRP A 302 -19.67 5.32 11.26
CA TRP A 302 -19.04 4.43 10.30
C TRP A 302 -18.09 3.46 10.97
N HIS A 303 -18.26 2.17 10.68
CA HIS A 303 -17.38 1.12 11.13
C HIS A 303 -16.87 0.30 9.95
N GLN A 304 -15.62 -0.17 10.07
CA GLN A 304 -15.05 -1.21 9.22
C GLN A 304 -15.13 -2.54 9.94
N VAL A 305 -15.55 -3.58 9.23
CA VAL A 305 -15.54 -4.96 9.72
C VAL A 305 -14.56 -5.78 8.86
N ASP A 306 -13.47 -6.22 9.47
CA ASP A 306 -12.45 -7.06 8.85
C ASP A 306 -12.63 -8.51 9.30
N VAL A 307 -12.68 -9.44 8.35
CA VAL A 307 -12.74 -10.87 8.64
C VAL A 307 -11.32 -11.38 8.91
N ALA A 308 -10.91 -11.34 10.18
CA ALA A 308 -9.56 -11.75 10.58
C ALA A 308 -9.32 -13.26 10.44
N LYS A 309 -10.35 -14.08 10.67
CA LYS A 309 -10.22 -15.53 10.64
C LYS A 309 -11.55 -16.22 10.38
N VAL A 310 -11.51 -17.34 9.65
CA VAL A 310 -12.63 -18.26 9.48
C VAL A 310 -12.15 -19.67 9.82
N GLU A 311 -12.84 -20.34 10.73
CA GLU A 311 -12.54 -21.70 11.16
C GLU A 311 -13.73 -22.61 10.86
N PRO A 312 -13.50 -23.85 10.38
CA PRO A 312 -14.58 -24.74 9.96
C PRO A 312 -15.52 -25.13 11.09
N GLN A 313 -15.07 -25.02 12.34
CA GLN A 313 -15.86 -25.35 13.52
C GLN A 313 -15.50 -24.46 14.71
N ALA A 314 -16.51 -23.86 15.33
CA ALA A 314 -16.39 -23.13 16.57
C ALA A 314 -16.07 -24.08 17.74
N PRO A 315 -15.08 -23.77 18.58
CA PRO A 315 -14.88 -24.44 19.85
C PRO A 315 -16.17 -24.47 20.68
N LYS A 316 -16.33 -25.49 21.53
CA LYS A 316 -17.47 -25.53 22.45
C LYS A 316 -17.44 -24.31 23.39
N GLY A 317 -18.56 -23.61 23.50
CA GLY A 317 -18.68 -22.45 24.37
C GLY A 317 -19.89 -21.59 24.04
N LYS A 318 -20.07 -20.50 24.81
CA LYS A 318 -21.05 -19.45 24.52
C LYS A 318 -20.46 -18.45 23.53
N TYR A 319 -21.28 -18.05 22.57
CA TYR A 319 -20.99 -17.04 21.55
C TYR A 319 -22.18 -16.06 21.51
N PRO A 320 -21.98 -14.80 21.11
CA PRO A 320 -20.72 -14.15 20.69
C PRO A 320 -19.68 -14.01 21.82
N LYS A 321 -18.43 -13.68 21.47
CA LYS A 321 -17.41 -13.26 22.45
C LYS A 321 -16.64 -12.05 21.95
N ILE A 322 -16.49 -11.04 22.80
CA ILE A 322 -15.51 -9.98 22.57
C ILE A 322 -14.21 -10.45 23.21
N ILE A 323 -13.21 -10.77 22.40
CA ILE A 323 -11.94 -11.33 22.86
C ILE A 323 -10.83 -10.28 22.97
N LYS A 324 -11.05 -9.08 22.42
CA LYS A 324 -10.14 -7.94 22.55
C LYS A 324 -10.91 -6.63 22.42
N SER A 325 -10.56 -5.66 23.26
CA SER A 325 -11.03 -4.28 23.17
C SER A 325 -9.83 -3.35 23.24
N VAL A 326 -9.75 -2.39 22.31
CA VAL A 326 -8.72 -1.35 22.28
C VAL A 326 -9.43 -0.02 22.08
N GLY A 327 -9.09 0.98 22.91
CA GLY A 327 -9.79 2.25 22.99
C GLY A 327 -11.12 2.17 23.73
N ASP A 328 -11.46 3.24 24.43
CA ASP A 328 -12.75 3.41 25.09
C ASP A 328 -13.87 3.47 24.05
N SER A 329 -15.07 3.03 24.42
CA SER A 329 -16.23 3.16 23.52
C SER A 329 -16.57 4.64 23.35
N PRO A 330 -16.78 5.12 22.11
CA PRO A 330 -17.15 6.51 21.90
C PRO A 330 -18.56 6.74 22.44
N PRO A 331 -18.81 7.89 23.09
CA PRO A 331 -20.16 8.22 23.53
C PRO A 331 -21.07 8.24 22.30
N GLN A 332 -22.28 7.72 22.45
CA GLN A 332 -23.21 7.64 21.33
C GLN A 332 -23.57 9.03 20.79
N TYR A 333 -23.68 10.01 21.67
CA TYR A 333 -23.83 11.43 21.36
C TYR A 333 -22.71 12.20 22.05
N ALA A 334 -21.95 12.98 21.30
CA ALA A 334 -20.94 13.86 21.88
C ALA A 334 -21.56 15.16 22.38
N ASP A 335 -21.14 15.59 23.56
CA ASP A 335 -21.41 16.94 24.07
C ASP A 335 -20.46 17.92 23.38
N PHE A 336 -20.88 18.49 22.25
CA PHE A 336 -20.11 19.51 21.51
C PHE A 336 -20.24 20.92 22.09
#